data_AF-A0A6C0H7B5-F1
#
_entry.id   AF-A0A6C0H7B5-F1
#
_cell.length_a   1.000
_cell.length_b   1.000
_cell.length_c   1.000
_cell.angle_alpha   90.00
_cell.angle_beta   90.00
_cell.angle_gamma   90.00
#
_symmetry.space_group_name_H-M   'P 1'
#
loop_
_entity.id
_entity.type
_entity.pdbx_description
1 polymer ?
#
loop_
_entity_poly.entity_id
_entity_poly.type
_entity_poly.pdbx_seq_one_letter_code
_entity_poly.pdbx_strand_id
1 'polypeptide(L)'
;MADLGEAFDVYKSYKSIFLCIDYFFTQRNLTEDREYIDKNMNRQVKKVKITNNLLALNIPNANKTKASDLFEIEIYGDEGHYYKGIMHSYDGIIPGIIISIKGDKKFFIHITHKYNINNVDNSKNYINFIEVPKRFQYIDERVDNDDDPI
;
A
#
# COMPACT_ATOMS: atom_id res chain seq x y z
N MET A 1 -21.41 0.12 -42.77
CA MET A 1 -20.44 -0.47 -41.83
C MET A 1 -20.19 0.59 -40.79
N ALA A 2 -20.56 0.36 -39.53
CA ALA A 2 -20.30 1.31 -38.46
C ALA A 2 -18.79 1.40 -38.23
N ASP A 3 -18.27 2.63 -38.19
CA ASP A 3 -16.86 2.91 -37.99
C ASP A 3 -16.45 2.48 -36.57
N LEU A 4 -15.55 1.51 -36.47
CA LEU A 4 -15.00 1.03 -35.20
C LEU A 4 -14.27 2.16 -34.43
N GLY A 5 -13.91 3.26 -35.10
CA GLY A 5 -13.34 4.46 -34.48
C GLY A 5 -14.29 5.16 -33.50
N GLU A 6 -15.60 5.19 -33.77
CA GLU A 6 -16.58 5.86 -32.89
C GLU A 6 -16.82 5.11 -31.57
N ALA A 7 -16.66 3.79 -31.54
CA ALA A 7 -16.86 2.99 -30.34
C ALA A 7 -15.76 3.20 -29.28
N PHE A 8 -14.58 3.68 -29.68
CA PHE A 8 -13.45 3.95 -28.78
C PHE A 8 -13.29 5.43 -28.40
N ASP A 9 -13.99 6.36 -29.07
CA ASP A 9 -13.96 7.79 -28.73
C ASP A 9 -14.87 8.16 -27.54
N VAL A 10 -15.71 7.24 -27.05
CA VAL A 10 -16.54 7.43 -25.83
C VAL A 10 -15.69 7.58 -24.55
N TYR A 11 -14.43 7.14 -24.56
CA TYR A 11 -13.55 7.20 -23.38
C TYR A 11 -12.69 8.47 -23.26
N LYS A 12 -12.79 9.42 -24.21
CA LYS A 12 -11.82 10.54 -24.28
C LYS A 12 -12.11 11.77 -23.43
N SER A 13 -13.17 11.82 -22.63
CA SER A 13 -13.39 13.01 -21.78
C SER A 13 -14.29 12.77 -20.58
N TYR A 14 -13.94 11.81 -19.72
CA TYR A 14 -14.27 11.99 -18.32
C TYR A 14 -13.13 12.77 -17.69
N LYS A 15 -13.32 14.08 -17.53
CA LYS A 15 -12.51 14.88 -16.63
C LYS A 15 -12.66 14.23 -15.25
N SER A 16 -11.70 13.41 -14.83
CA SER A 16 -11.84 12.68 -13.57
C SER A 16 -11.97 13.72 -12.46
N ILE A 17 -13.06 13.63 -11.70
CA ILE A 17 -13.31 14.50 -10.54
C ILE A 17 -12.24 14.24 -9.46
N PHE A 18 -11.58 13.08 -9.55
CA PHE A 18 -10.63 12.58 -8.58
C PHE A 18 -9.21 12.59 -9.15
N LEU A 19 -8.26 12.89 -8.27
CA LEU A 19 -6.84 12.86 -8.57
C LEU A 19 -6.27 11.46 -8.25
N CYS A 20 -5.26 11.03 -9.00
CA CYS A 20 -4.54 9.80 -8.68
C CYS A 20 -3.38 10.10 -7.72
N ILE A 21 -3.13 9.17 -6.79
CA ILE A 21 -1.96 9.15 -5.91
C ILE A 21 -0.82 8.41 -6.61
N ASP A 22 0.41 8.87 -6.42
CA ASP A 22 1.59 8.12 -6.85
C ASP A 22 1.84 6.95 -5.90
N TYR A 23 2.20 5.80 -6.45
CA TYR A 23 2.47 4.60 -5.65
C TYR A 23 3.59 3.76 -6.26
N PHE A 24 4.23 2.96 -5.42
CA PHE A 24 5.18 1.96 -5.87
C PHE A 24 5.20 0.73 -4.96
N PHE A 25 5.62 -0.39 -5.53
CA PHE A 25 5.78 -1.64 -4.80
C PHE A 25 7.24 -1.83 -4.39
N THR A 26 7.46 -2.31 -3.18
CA THR A 26 8.80 -2.61 -2.66
C THR A 26 8.79 -3.88 -1.81
N GLN A 27 9.96 -4.47 -1.64
CA GLN A 27 10.15 -5.71 -0.90
C GLN A 27 11.28 -5.50 0.11
N ARG A 28 11.06 -5.90 1.36
CA ARG A 28 12.09 -5.85 2.41
C ARG A 28 12.35 -7.25 2.94
N ASN A 29 13.61 -7.66 2.91
CA ASN A 29 14.05 -8.90 3.52
C ASN A 29 14.54 -8.58 4.92
N LEU A 30 14.11 -9.38 5.90
CA LEU A 30 14.47 -9.26 7.29
C LEU A 30 14.91 -10.64 7.80
N THR A 31 15.94 -10.68 8.62
CA THR A 31 16.43 -11.93 9.22
C THR A 31 16.11 -11.89 10.70
N GLU A 32 15.34 -12.86 11.17
CA GLU A 32 14.97 -13.04 12.58
C GLU A 32 15.56 -14.32 13.12
N ASP A 33 16.06 -14.28 14.34
CA ASP A 33 16.44 -15.47 15.09
C ASP A 33 15.19 -16.04 15.76
N ARG A 34 14.80 -17.27 15.38
CA ARG A 34 13.70 -17.99 16.03
C ARG A 34 14.25 -19.11 16.90
N GLU A 35 13.90 -19.07 18.18
CA GLU A 35 14.13 -20.18 19.10
C GLU A 35 13.13 -21.30 18.85
N TYR A 36 13.62 -22.54 18.82
CA TYR A 36 12.77 -23.74 18.81
C TYR A 36 13.42 -24.83 19.66
N ILE A 37 12.62 -25.82 20.05
CA ILE A 37 13.07 -26.98 20.80
C ILE A 37 13.21 -28.15 19.82
N ASP A 38 14.39 -28.77 19.77
CA ASP A 38 14.63 -29.93 18.91
C ASP A 38 14.03 -31.23 19.49
N LYS A 39 14.08 -32.31 18.72
CA LYS A 39 13.57 -33.64 19.14
C LYS A 39 14.26 -34.18 20.40
N ASN A 40 15.45 -33.65 20.73
CA ASN A 40 16.24 -34.02 21.90
C ASN A 40 16.04 -33.06 23.09
N MET A 41 15.02 -32.19 23.03
CA MET A 41 14.70 -31.20 24.06
C MET A 41 15.77 -30.13 24.31
N ASN A 42 16.67 -29.91 23.34
CA ASN A 42 17.63 -28.82 23.41
C ASN A 42 17.07 -27.56 22.72
N ARG A 43 17.41 -26.40 23.27
CA ARG A 43 17.11 -25.11 22.63
C ARG A 43 18.06 -24.89 21.48
N GLN A 44 17.50 -24.62 20.31
CA GLN A 44 18.24 -24.27 19.10
C GLN A 44 17.76 -22.91 18.59
N VAL A 45 18.67 -22.18 17.92
CA VAL A 45 18.36 -20.90 17.27
C VAL A 45 18.46 -21.09 15.76
N LYS A 46 17.36 -20.90 15.04
CA LYS A 46 17.34 -20.91 13.57
C LYS A 46 17.19 -19.48 13.05
N LYS A 47 18.05 -19.10 12.11
CA LYS A 47 17.90 -17.86 11.33
C LYS A 47 16.80 -18.05 10.30
N VAL A 48 15.73 -17.28 10.41
CA VAL A 48 14.61 -17.29 9.47
C VAL A 48 14.64 -16.01 8.66
N LYS A 49 14.68 -16.14 7.34
CA LYS A 49 14.60 -15.02 6.40
C LYS A 49 13.13 -14.76 6.06
N ILE A 50 12.63 -13.61 6.48
CA ILE A 50 11.27 -13.15 6.22
C ILE A 50 11.31 -12.12 5.10
N THR A 51 10.43 -12.28 4.13
CA THR A 51 10.25 -11.33 3.04
C THR A 51 8.95 -10.58 3.25
N ASN A 52 8.98 -9.25 3.26
CA ASN A 52 7.81 -8.39 3.39
C ASN A 52 7.56 -7.66 2.08
N ASN A 53 6.44 -7.96 1.42
CA ASN A 53 5.96 -7.21 0.27
C ASN A 53 5.13 -6.01 0.73
N LEU A 54 5.43 -4.83 0.17
CA LEU A 54 4.89 -3.57 0.62
C LEU A 54 4.40 -2.73 -0.57
N LEU A 55 3.28 -2.04 -0.38
CA LEU A 55 2.78 -0.98 -1.24
C LEU A 55 3.03 0.35 -0.54
N ALA A 56 3.80 1.24 -1.16
CA ALA A 56 4.04 2.59 -0.68
C ALA A 56 3.18 3.58 -1.46
N LEU A 57 2.46 4.44 -0.75
CA LEU A 57 1.63 5.52 -1.28
C LEU A 57 2.29 6.85 -0.99
N ASN A 58 2.42 7.69 -2.01
CA ASN A 58 2.95 9.03 -1.89
C ASN A 58 1.83 10.06 -1.91
N ILE A 59 1.53 10.64 -0.75
CA ILE A 59 0.45 11.61 -0.62
C ILE A 59 0.86 12.92 -1.35
N PRO A 60 0.09 13.38 -2.34
CA PRO A 60 0.40 14.60 -3.06
C PRO A 60 0.48 15.81 -2.12
N ASN A 61 1.44 16.71 -2.36
CA ASN A 61 1.71 17.93 -1.57
C ASN A 61 2.23 17.72 -0.14
N ALA A 62 2.74 16.54 0.22
CA ALA A 62 3.32 16.26 1.54
C ALA A 62 4.34 17.29 2.05
N ASN A 63 5.07 17.97 1.16
CA ASN A 63 6.11 18.97 1.50
C ASN A 63 5.58 20.41 1.63
N LYS A 64 4.29 20.64 1.38
CA LYS A 64 3.64 21.97 1.42
C LYS A 64 2.39 21.97 2.31
N THR A 65 2.20 20.92 3.10
CA THR A 65 1.05 20.83 4.00
C THR A 65 1.19 21.83 5.14
N LYS A 66 0.08 22.52 5.43
CA LYS A 66 0.01 23.40 6.59
C LYS A 66 -0.29 22.56 7.83
N ALA A 67 0.06 23.09 9.01
CA ALA A 67 -0.21 22.44 10.30
C ALA A 67 -1.71 22.15 10.58
N SER A 68 -2.61 22.65 9.74
CA SER A 68 -4.07 22.45 9.82
C SER A 68 -4.62 21.41 8.84
N ASP A 69 -3.78 20.82 7.99
CA ASP A 69 -4.26 19.89 6.97
C ASP A 69 -4.61 18.53 7.59
N LEU A 70 -5.74 17.97 7.15
CA LEU A 70 -6.30 16.71 7.62
C LEU A 70 -6.48 15.76 6.45
N PHE A 71 -6.04 14.52 6.62
CA PHE A 71 -6.16 13.46 5.63
C PHE A 71 -7.00 12.33 6.19
N GLU A 72 -8.18 12.11 5.62
CA GLU A 72 -9.00 10.94 5.91
C GLU A 72 -8.66 9.87 4.89
N ILE A 73 -8.23 8.71 5.36
CA ILE A 73 -7.67 7.64 4.53
C ILE A 73 -8.52 6.40 4.70
N GLU A 74 -8.94 5.81 3.59
CA GLU A 74 -9.62 4.53 3.54
C GLU A 74 -8.93 3.64 2.50
N ILE A 75 -8.52 2.44 2.91
CA ILE A 75 -7.81 1.46 2.10
C ILE A 75 -8.50 0.12 2.26
N TYR A 76 -8.83 -0.51 1.14
CA TYR A 76 -9.51 -1.80 1.08
C TYR A 76 -8.76 -2.71 0.12
N GLY A 77 -8.33 -3.87 0.61
CA GLY A 77 -7.82 -4.97 -0.19
C GLY A 77 -8.90 -5.99 -0.47
N ASP A 78 -8.71 -6.81 -1.51
CA ASP A 78 -9.66 -7.85 -1.92
C ASP A 78 -9.56 -9.14 -1.10
N GLU A 79 -8.47 -9.38 -0.37
CA GLU A 79 -8.30 -10.55 0.50
C GLU A 79 -8.37 -10.21 2.01
N GLY A 80 -8.85 -9.00 2.33
CA GLY A 80 -9.24 -8.63 3.70
C GLY A 80 -8.41 -7.51 4.31
N HIS A 81 -7.49 -6.89 3.57
CA HIS A 81 -6.86 -5.67 4.07
C HIS A 81 -7.90 -4.57 4.25
N TYR A 82 -7.95 -3.98 5.44
CA TYR A 82 -8.82 -2.84 5.72
C TYR A 82 -8.11 -1.86 6.63
N TYR A 83 -8.07 -0.62 6.20
CA TYR A 83 -7.61 0.50 7.01
C TYR A 83 -8.53 1.69 6.81
N LYS A 84 -8.97 2.28 7.93
CA LYS A 84 -9.68 3.55 7.95
C LYS A 84 -9.11 4.39 9.08
N GLY A 85 -8.61 5.58 8.76
CA GLY A 85 -7.92 6.42 9.71
C GLY A 85 -7.86 7.88 9.30
N ILE A 86 -7.42 8.70 10.24
CA ILE A 86 -7.23 10.14 10.05
C ILE A 86 -5.78 10.45 10.37
N MET A 87 -5.13 11.21 9.49
CA MET A 87 -3.76 11.68 9.66
C MET A 87 -3.75 13.20 9.71
N HIS A 88 -3.14 13.75 10.75
CA HIS A 88 -2.92 15.18 10.91
C HIS A 88 -1.49 15.52 10.47
N SER A 89 -1.34 16.60 9.69
CA SER A 89 -0.02 17.12 9.38
C SER A 89 0.47 18.01 10.52
N TYR A 90 1.51 17.60 11.24
CA TYR A 90 2.27 18.48 12.13
C TYR A 90 3.65 18.71 11.48
N ASP A 91 4.05 19.97 11.31
CA ASP A 91 5.37 20.40 10.84
C ASP A 91 5.84 19.93 9.44
N GLY A 92 4.97 20.07 8.44
CA GLY A 92 5.39 20.29 7.05
C GLY A 92 5.96 19.09 6.27
N ILE A 93 5.92 17.88 6.82
CA ILE A 93 6.22 16.65 6.07
C ILE A 93 5.24 15.55 6.45
N ILE A 94 4.42 15.13 5.50
CA ILE A 94 3.62 13.91 5.65
C ILE A 94 4.41 12.75 5.03
N PRO A 95 4.91 11.79 5.84
CA PRO A 95 5.54 10.61 5.27
C PRO A 95 4.51 9.80 4.47
N GLY A 96 4.96 9.18 3.39
CA GLY A 96 4.13 8.26 2.61
C GLY A 96 3.55 7.13 3.47
N ILE A 97 2.41 6.60 3.06
CA ILE A 97 1.76 5.47 3.74
C ILE A 97 2.38 4.18 3.20
N ILE A 98 2.78 3.27 4.09
CA ILE A 98 3.28 1.95 3.69
C ILE A 98 2.27 0.89 4.15
N ILE A 99 1.85 0.07 3.21
CA ILE A 99 0.84 -0.99 3.39
C ILE A 99 1.53 -2.33 3.17
N SER A 100 1.33 -3.28 4.08
CA SER A 100 1.79 -4.65 3.88
C SER A 100 0.83 -5.41 2.98
N ILE A 101 1.37 -6.03 1.93
CA ILE A 101 0.64 -6.85 0.97
C ILE A 101 0.63 -8.27 1.53
N LYS A 102 -0.54 -8.73 1.99
CA LYS A 102 -0.70 -10.03 2.65
C LYS A 102 -1.65 -10.94 1.87
N GLY A 103 -1.39 -11.09 0.57
CA GLY A 103 -2.23 -11.89 -0.34
C GLY A 103 -3.15 -11.05 -1.23
N ASP A 104 -3.46 -9.82 -0.84
CA ASP A 104 -4.30 -8.92 -1.64
C ASP A 104 -3.75 -8.76 -3.06
N LYS A 105 -4.62 -8.97 -4.05
CA LYS A 105 -4.34 -8.82 -5.48
C LYS A 105 -4.75 -7.45 -5.98
N LYS A 106 -5.65 -6.77 -5.27
CA LYS A 106 -6.15 -5.44 -5.61
C LYS A 106 -6.33 -4.60 -4.36
N PHE A 107 -6.02 -3.31 -4.48
CA PHE A 107 -6.30 -2.29 -3.47
C PHE A 107 -7.17 -1.18 -4.05
N PHE A 108 -8.24 -0.85 -3.34
CA PHE A 108 -8.94 0.41 -3.47
C PHE A 108 -8.44 1.38 -2.40
N ILE A 109 -8.03 2.57 -2.83
CA ILE A 109 -7.52 3.61 -1.94
C ILE A 109 -8.33 4.87 -2.18
N HIS A 110 -8.84 5.44 -1.10
CA HIS A 110 -9.53 6.70 -1.07
C HIS A 110 -8.89 7.59 0.00
N ILE A 111 -8.42 8.77 -0.41
CA ILE A 111 -7.88 9.77 0.50
C ILE A 111 -8.61 11.08 0.29
N THR A 112 -9.21 11.61 1.36
CA THR A 112 -9.80 12.96 1.40
C THR A 112 -8.85 13.90 2.12
N HIS A 113 -8.26 14.83 1.38
CA HIS A 113 -7.45 15.93 1.92
C HIS A 113 -8.35 17.13 2.19
N LYS A 114 -8.54 17.45 3.47
CA LYS A 114 -9.22 18.66 3.92
C LYS A 114 -8.18 19.70 4.31
N TYR A 115 -8.31 20.89 3.75
CA TYR A 115 -7.37 21.98 3.98
C TYR A 115 -8.09 23.33 3.98
N ASN A 116 -7.52 24.30 4.68
CA ASN A 116 -8.08 25.65 4.76
C ASN A 116 -7.19 26.64 4.01
N ILE A 117 -7.80 27.38 3.07
CA ILE A 117 -7.17 28.51 2.38
C ILE A 117 -8.07 29.72 2.60
N ASN A 118 -7.50 30.80 3.16
CA ASN A 118 -8.19 32.08 3.36
C ASN A 118 -9.52 31.97 4.13
N ASN A 119 -9.54 31.16 5.21
CA ASN A 119 -10.73 30.84 6.02
C ASN A 119 -11.85 30.11 5.25
N VAL A 120 -11.54 29.53 4.09
CA VAL A 120 -12.45 28.67 3.34
C VAL A 120 -11.98 27.22 3.46
N ASP A 121 -12.87 26.38 3.97
CA ASP A 121 -12.65 24.94 4.02
C ASP A 121 -12.79 24.35 2.62
N ASN A 122 -11.73 23.69 2.19
CA ASN A 122 -11.65 23.02 0.90
C ASN A 122 -11.40 21.53 1.12
N SER A 123 -11.83 20.72 0.16
CA SER A 123 -11.54 19.28 0.15
C SER A 123 -11.11 18.81 -1.24
N LYS A 124 -10.17 17.87 -1.27
CA LYS A 124 -9.74 17.16 -2.47
C LYS A 124 -9.78 15.67 -2.23
N ASN A 125 -10.34 14.96 -3.19
CA ASN A 125 -10.44 13.50 -3.15
C ASN A 125 -9.45 12.88 -4.12
N TYR A 126 -8.71 11.91 -3.60
CA TYR A 126 -7.79 11.09 -4.36
C TYR A 126 -8.27 9.65 -4.33
N ILE A 127 -8.38 9.04 -5.50
CA ILE A 127 -8.91 7.68 -5.64
C ILE A 127 -8.01 6.88 -6.57
N ASN A 128 -7.54 5.73 -6.08
CA ASN A 128 -6.77 4.77 -6.87
C ASN A 128 -7.38 3.38 -6.78
N PHE A 129 -7.38 2.69 -7.92
CA PHE A 129 -7.54 1.23 -8.00
C PHE A 129 -6.21 0.65 -8.42
N ILE A 130 -5.55 -0.06 -7.52
CA ILE A 130 -4.20 -0.59 -7.71
C ILE A 130 -4.28 -2.10 -7.86
N GLU A 131 -3.81 -2.62 -8.99
CA GLU A 131 -3.58 -4.05 -9.16
C GLU A 131 -2.17 -4.41 -8.69
N VAL A 132 -2.07 -5.42 -7.83
CA VAL A 132 -0.80 -5.88 -7.26
C VAL A 132 -0.12 -6.81 -8.27
N PRO A 133 1.14 -6.55 -8.66
CA PRO A 133 1.87 -7.46 -9.54
C PRO A 133 2.07 -8.83 -8.87
N LYS A 134 1.96 -9.92 -9.65
CA LYS A 134 2.04 -11.31 -9.14
C LYS A 134 3.23 -11.57 -8.22
N ARG A 135 4.40 -10.99 -8.50
CA ARG A 135 5.62 -11.15 -7.69
C ARG A 135 5.51 -10.64 -6.25
N PHE A 136 4.53 -9.78 -5.96
CA PHE A 136 4.30 -9.22 -4.62
C PHE A 136 3.08 -9.85 -3.91
N GLN A 137 2.26 -10.61 -4.63
CA GLN A 137 1.05 -11.24 -4.07
C GLN A 137 1.40 -12.40 -3.13
N TYR A 138 2.50 -13.09 -3.41
CA TYR A 138 2.93 -14.26 -2.65
C TYR A 138 4.36 -14.08 -2.17
N ILE A 139 4.62 -14.57 -0.97
CA ILE A 139 5.98 -14.80 -0.49
C ILE A 139 6.19 -16.30 -0.68
N ASP A 140 7.13 -16.69 -1.55
CA ASP A 140 7.57 -18.08 -1.61
C ASP A 140 8.19 -18.40 -0.24
N GLU A 141 7.40 -19.02 0.64
CA GLU A 141 7.93 -19.73 1.82
C GLU A 141 8.68 -20.96 1.31
N ARG A 142 9.87 -20.75 0.72
CA ARG A 142 10.86 -21.82 0.69
C ARG A 142 11.27 -22.02 2.14
N VAL A 143 10.57 -22.92 2.81
CA VAL A 143 11.11 -23.62 3.96
C VAL A 143 12.29 -24.39 3.38
N ASP A 144 13.49 -23.83 3.52
CA ASP A 144 14.71 -24.58 3.29
C ASP A 144 14.68 -25.73 4.32
N ASN A 145 14.15 -26.88 3.87
CA ASN A 145 14.26 -28.20 4.49
C ASN A 145 15.62 -28.81 4.12
N ASP A 146 16.65 -27.97 4.02
CA ASP A 146 18.03 -28.41 3.92
C ASP A 146 18.52 -28.55 5.36
N ASP A 147 18.68 -29.81 5.80
CA ASP A 147 19.36 -30.30 7.01
C ASP A 147 18.50 -31.22 7.90
N ASP A 148 17.92 -32.28 7.34
CA ASP A 148 17.73 -33.53 8.08
C ASP A 148 18.91 -34.46 7.74
N PRO A 149 19.95 -34.58 8.59
CA PRO A 149 20.91 -35.67 8.45
C PRO A 149 20.25 -36.98 8.90
N ILE A 150 20.33 -37.98 8.02
CA ILE A 150 19.99 -39.40 8.29
C ILE A 150 20.85 -39.94 9.44
#